data_AF-A0ABD4JIV3-F1
#
_entry.id   AF-A0ABD4JIV3-F1
#
_cell.length_a   1.000
_cell.length_b   1.000
_cell.length_c   1.000
_cell.angle_alpha   90.00
_cell.angle_beta   90.00
_cell.angle_gamma   90.00
#
_symmetry.space_group_name_H-M   'P 1'
#
loop_
_entity.id
_entity.type
_entity.pdbx_description
1 polymer ?
#
loop_
_entity_poly.entity_id
_entity_poly.type
_entity_poly.pdbx_seq_one_letter_code
_entity_poly.pdbx_strand_id
1 'polypeptide(L)'
;MAKYLADIKQSIKDILLTPLGSRVMLPEYGSRLFELIDRRVDDEFRADLACYVIEAVEKWEKRVKIDEVRLISLENHALKFKIVFESGGSMEVAYA
;
A
#
# COMPACT_ATOMS: atom_id res chain seq x y z
N MET A 1 2.97 6.38 24.07
CA MET A 1 2.42 5.20 23.36
C MET A 1 1.62 5.53 22.10
N ALA A 2 0.94 6.68 21.99
CA ALA A 2 0.23 7.05 20.74
C ALA A 2 1.14 7.28 19.52
N LYS A 3 2.40 7.70 19.74
CA LYS A 3 3.36 8.03 18.68
C LYS A 3 3.73 6.80 17.81
N TYR A 4 3.95 5.65 18.45
CA TYR A 4 4.37 4.41 17.79
C TYR A 4 3.39 3.93 16.69
N LEU A 5 2.09 4.01 16.94
CA LEU A 5 1.06 3.61 15.98
C LEU A 5 0.92 4.62 14.83
N ALA A 6 1.13 5.91 15.11
CA ALA A 6 1.12 6.94 14.09
C ALA A 6 2.34 6.82 13.16
N ASP A 7 3.52 6.53 13.72
CA ASP A 7 4.76 6.35 12.97
C ASP A 7 4.67 5.16 11.99
N ILE A 8 4.05 4.05 12.41
CA ILE A 8 3.85 2.89 11.54
C ILE A 8 2.92 3.21 10.36
N LYS A 9 1.79 3.89 10.61
CA LYS A 9 0.86 4.28 9.55
C LYS A 9 1.53 5.22 8.55
N GLN A 10 2.33 6.15 9.03
CA GLN A 10 3.09 7.06 8.19
C GLN A 10 4.15 6.31 7.36
N SER A 11 4.91 5.41 8.00
CA SER A 11 5.90 4.55 7.33
C SER A 11 5.28 3.76 6.18
N ILE A 12 4.14 3.09 6.41
CA ILE A 12 3.42 2.34 5.38
C ILE A 12 2.97 3.28 4.25
N LYS A 13 2.43 4.45 4.59
CA LYS A 13 2.00 5.43 3.59
C LYS A 13 3.18 5.89 2.71
N ASP A 14 4.34 6.14 3.31
CA ASP A 14 5.55 6.55 2.58
C ASP A 14 6.05 5.42 1.66
N ILE A 15 6.02 4.17 2.12
CA ILE A 15 6.37 2.99 1.29
C ILE A 15 5.43 2.86 0.09
N LEU A 16 4.12 2.95 0.32
CA LEU A 16 3.12 2.75 -0.74
C LEU A 16 3.12 3.89 -1.77
N LEU A 17 3.26 5.14 -1.33
CA LEU A 17 3.29 6.31 -2.22
C LEU A 17 4.58 6.43 -3.02
N THR A 18 5.67 5.81 -2.57
CA THR A 18 6.94 5.86 -3.31
C THR A 18 6.94 4.83 -4.43
N PRO A 19 7.04 5.24 -5.71
CA PRO A 19 7.15 4.28 -6.81
C PRO A 19 8.53 3.60 -6.80
N LEU A 20 8.55 2.32 -7.17
CA LEU A 20 9.78 1.55 -7.31
C LEU A 20 10.78 2.26 -8.24
N GLY A 21 12.07 2.28 -7.87
CA GLY A 21 13.13 2.90 -8.68
C GLY A 21 13.29 4.41 -8.53
N SER A 22 12.40 5.08 -7.79
CA SER A 22 12.47 6.55 -7.61
C SER A 22 13.53 7.02 -6.62
N ARG A 23 13.93 6.18 -5.66
CA ARG A 23 14.86 6.57 -4.60
C ARG A 23 16.31 6.29 -5.01
N VAL A 24 17.11 7.36 -5.08
CA VAL A 24 18.56 7.27 -5.36
C VAL A 24 19.23 6.40 -4.30
N MET A 25 20.12 5.50 -4.73
CA MET A 25 20.80 4.46 -3.92
C MET A 25 19.90 3.32 -3.37
N LEU A 26 18.58 3.37 -3.52
CA LEU A 26 17.68 2.32 -3.02
C LEU A 26 16.54 2.05 -4.01
N PRO A 27 16.85 1.52 -5.21
CA PRO A 27 15.86 1.35 -6.28
C PRO A 27 14.77 0.33 -5.93
N GLU A 28 15.05 -0.61 -5.03
CA GLU A 28 14.09 -1.60 -4.57
C GLU A 28 13.04 -1.05 -3.58
N TYR A 29 13.20 0.20 -3.14
CA TYR A 29 12.28 0.82 -2.18
C TYR A 29 11.04 1.35 -2.86
N GLY A 30 9.91 1.13 -2.21
CA GLY A 30 8.59 1.59 -2.66
C GLY A 30 7.65 0.45 -2.98
N SER A 31 6.65 0.76 -3.80
CA SER A 31 5.64 -0.20 -4.26
C SER A 31 5.53 -0.20 -5.79
N ARG A 32 4.96 -1.29 -6.30
CA ARG A 32 4.59 -1.45 -7.72
C ARG A 32 3.18 -0.93 -8.03
N LEU A 33 2.57 -0.19 -7.11
CA LEU A 33 1.22 0.37 -7.30
C LEU A 33 1.14 1.30 -8.51
N PHE A 34 2.25 1.94 -8.88
CA PHE A 34 2.32 2.76 -10.09
C PHE A 34 2.02 1.97 -11.37
N GLU A 35 2.32 0.66 -11.42
CA GLU A 35 2.03 -0.20 -12.58
C GLU A 35 0.53 -0.48 -12.75
N LEU A 36 -0.26 -0.23 -11.71
CA LEU A 36 -1.72 -0.36 -11.75
C LEU A 36 -2.41 0.89 -12.29
N ILE A 37 -1.71 2.02 -12.38
CA ILE A 37 -2.26 3.23 -12.99
C ILE A 37 -2.57 2.93 -14.47
N ASP A 38 -3.70 3.44 -14.95
CA ASP A 38 -4.22 3.23 -16.31
C ASP A 38 -4.60 1.78 -16.69
N ARG A 39 -4.52 0.82 -15.75
CA ARG A 39 -5.09 -0.52 -15.95
C ARG A 39 -6.61 -0.53 -15.75
N ARG A 40 -7.29 -1.46 -16.43
CA ARG A 40 -8.72 -1.70 -16.24
C ARG A 40 -8.97 -2.30 -14.86
N VAL A 41 -10.06 -1.88 -14.22
CA VAL A 41 -10.46 -2.37 -12.89
C VAL A 41 -11.28 -3.64 -13.06
N ASP A 42 -10.60 -4.78 -13.04
CA ASP A 42 -11.17 -6.13 -13.05
C ASP A 42 -10.75 -6.92 -11.79
N ASP A 43 -11.05 -8.21 -11.75
CA ASP A 43 -10.69 -9.04 -10.59
C ASP A 43 -9.19 -9.32 -10.50
N GLU A 44 -8.49 -9.35 -11.64
CA GLU A 44 -7.03 -9.47 -11.69
C GLU A 44 -6.37 -8.22 -11.13
N PHE A 45 -6.89 -7.04 -11.46
CA PHE A 45 -6.46 -5.77 -10.86
C PHE A 45 -6.56 -5.78 -9.33
N ARG A 46 -7.66 -6.31 -8.78
CA ARG A 46 -7.86 -6.40 -7.32
C ARG A 46 -6.85 -7.35 -6.69
N ALA A 47 -6.56 -8.48 -7.34
CA ALA A 47 -5.57 -9.44 -6.89
C ALA A 47 -4.15 -8.86 -6.93
N ASP A 48 -3.77 -8.21 -8.04
CA ASP A 48 -2.48 -7.55 -8.20
C ASP A 48 -2.29 -6.42 -7.19
N LEU A 49 -3.33 -5.61 -6.95
CA LEU A 49 -3.33 -4.57 -5.92
C LEU A 49 -3.02 -5.16 -4.54
N ALA A 50 -3.73 -6.21 -4.15
CA ALA A 50 -3.50 -6.85 -2.86
C ALA A 50 -2.07 -7.41 -2.78
N CYS A 51 -1.62 -8.10 -3.81
CA CYS A 51 -0.28 -8.66 -3.89
C CYS A 51 0.81 -7.58 -3.74
N TYR A 52 0.74 -6.50 -4.52
CA TYR A 52 1.76 -5.45 -4.52
C TYR A 52 1.80 -4.67 -3.21
N VAL A 53 0.64 -4.42 -2.57
CA VAL A 53 0.59 -3.80 -1.24
C VAL A 53 1.23 -4.70 -0.20
N ILE A 54 0.86 -5.99 -0.18
CA ILE A 54 1.37 -6.96 0.79
C ILE A 54 2.89 -7.10 0.64
N GLU A 55 3.38 -7.35 -0.57
CA GLU A 55 4.82 -7.50 -0.82
C GLU A 55 5.63 -6.26 -0.40
N ALA A 56 5.15 -5.05 -0.73
CA ALA A 56 5.85 -3.81 -0.39
C ALA A 56 5.92 -3.61 1.13
N VAL A 57 4.81 -3.85 1.83
CA VAL A 57 4.75 -3.68 3.29
C VAL A 57 5.53 -4.77 4.02
N GLU A 58 5.43 -6.03 3.61
CA GLU A 58 6.19 -7.12 4.23
C GLU A 58 7.71 -6.97 4.03
N LYS A 59 8.13 -6.45 2.87
CA LYS A 59 9.55 -6.21 2.57
C LYS A 59 10.15 -5.13 3.47
N TRP A 60 9.44 -4.01 3.64
CA TRP A 60 9.99 -2.80 4.28
C TRP A 60 9.54 -2.59 5.73
N GLU A 61 8.40 -3.13 6.14
CA GLU A 61 7.77 -2.91 7.44
C GLU A 61 7.42 -4.25 8.13
N LYS A 62 8.45 -5.01 8.51
CA LYS A 62 8.35 -6.33 9.16
C LYS A 62 7.59 -6.35 10.49
N ARG A 63 7.32 -5.18 11.08
CA ARG A 63 6.58 -5.03 12.34
C ARG A 63 5.08 -5.21 12.16
N VAL A 64 4.59 -5.17 10.91
CA VAL A 64 3.18 -5.24 10.58
C VAL A 64 2.93 -6.40 9.62
N LYS A 65 1.84 -7.12 9.87
CA LYS A 65 1.30 -8.12 8.95
C LYS A 65 -0.06 -7.68 8.44
N ILE A 66 -0.23 -7.82 7.13
CA ILE A 66 -1.49 -7.52 6.45
C ILE A 66 -2.29 -8.81 6.37
N ASP A 67 -3.54 -8.74 6.81
CA ASP A 67 -4.49 -9.84 6.69
C ASP A 67 -5.26 -9.73 5.37
N GLU A 68 -5.70 -8.52 5.02
CA GLU A 68 -6.51 -8.30 3.83
C GLU A 68 -6.32 -6.89 3.24
N VAL A 69 -6.39 -6.79 1.91
CA VAL A 69 -6.44 -5.53 1.17
C VAL A 69 -7.71 -5.52 0.31
N ARG A 70 -8.55 -4.49 0.49
CA ARG A 70 -9.78 -4.32 -0.28
C ARG A 70 -9.79 -2.98 -1.01
N LEU A 71 -10.07 -3.03 -2.31
CA LEU A 71 -10.36 -1.84 -3.09
C LEU A 71 -11.72 -1.26 -2.66
N ILE A 72 -11.77 0.02 -2.27
CA ILE A 72 -13.01 0.69 -1.88
C ILE A 72 -13.62 1.40 -3.10
N SER A 73 -12.85 2.28 -3.75
CA SER A 73 -13.35 3.11 -4.84
C SER A 73 -12.20 3.67 -5.68
N LEU A 74 -12.50 3.98 -6.94
CA LEU A 74 -11.67 4.83 -7.80
C LEU A 74 -12.47 6.08 -8.12
N GLU A 75 -12.19 7.15 -7.38
CA GLU A 75 -12.86 8.44 -7.53
C GLU A 75 -11.81 9.53 -7.68
N ASN A 76 -12.08 10.52 -8.53
CA ASN A 76 -11.20 11.69 -8.73
C ASN A 76 -9.75 11.33 -9.09
N HIS A 77 -9.54 10.31 -9.92
CA HIS A 77 -8.22 9.79 -10.30
C HIS A 77 -7.39 9.25 -9.12
N ALA A 78 -7.99 9.05 -7.95
CA ALA A 78 -7.35 8.44 -6.80
C ALA A 78 -7.89 7.03 -6.55
N LEU A 79 -6.95 6.09 -6.40
CA LEU A 79 -7.19 4.72 -5.98
C LEU A 79 -7.34 4.68 -4.45
N LYS A 80 -8.55 4.40 -3.95
CA LYS A 80 -8.82 4.26 -2.52
C LYS A 80 -8.94 2.79 -2.14
N PHE A 81 -8.10 2.33 -1.23
CA PHE A 81 -8.14 0.96 -0.73
C PHE A 81 -7.96 0.92 0.78
N LYS A 82 -8.50 -0.13 1.38
CA LYS A 82 -8.45 -0.43 2.80
C LYS A 82 -7.50 -1.58 3.05
N ILE A 83 -6.63 -1.43 4.03
CA ILE A 83 -5.75 -2.46 4.54
C ILE A 83 -6.26 -2.85 5.92
N VAL A 84 -6.46 -4.15 6.12
CA VAL A 84 -6.77 -4.77 7.41
C VAL A 84 -5.50 -5.46 7.90
N PHE A 85 -5.08 -5.12 9.11
CA PHE A 85 -3.92 -5.71 9.77
C PHE A 85 -4.35 -6.84 10.70
N GLU A 86 -3.53 -7.87 10.83
CA GLU A 86 -3.74 -8.95 11.81
C GLU A 86 -3.85 -8.42 13.25
N SER A 87 -3.20 -7.29 13.53
CA SER A 87 -3.22 -6.63 14.85
C SER A 87 -4.56 -5.94 15.19
N GLY A 88 -5.61 -6.14 14.39
CA GLY A 88 -6.95 -5.58 14.59
C GLY A 88 -7.08 -4.11 14.17
N GLY A 89 -6.04 -3.52 13.59
CA GLY A 89 -6.06 -2.19 13.01
C GLY A 89 -6.59 -2.21 11.57
N SER A 90 -7.31 -1.18 11.16
CA SER A 90 -7.55 -0.92 9.74
C SER A 90 -7.07 0.46 9.35
N MET A 91 -6.60 0.58 8.11
CA MET A 91 -6.13 1.84 7.55
C MET A 91 -6.69 2.00 6.13
N GLU A 92 -7.13 3.21 5.82
CA GLU A 92 -7.55 3.59 4.49
C GLU A 92 -6.44 4.43 3.86
N VAL A 93 -6.06 4.06 2.63
CA VAL A 93 -5.02 4.71 1.86
C VAL A 93 -5.64 5.20 0.56
N ALA A 94 -5.41 6.47 0.26
CA ALA A 94 -5.68 7.05 -1.05
C ALA A 94 -4.34 7.21 -1.76
N TYR A 95 -4.23 6.57 -2.93
CA TYR A 95 -3.09 6.66 -3.83
C TYR A 95 -3.53 7.51 -5.03
N ALA A 96 -2.86 8.62 -5.27
CA ALA A 96 -3.20 9.62 -6.28
C ALA A 96 -1.97 9.94 -7.14
#